data_AF-A0A4V3EIV2-F1
#
_entry.id   AF-A0A4V3EIV2-F1
#
_cell.length_a   1.000
_cell.length_b   1.000
_cell.length_c   1.000
_cell.angle_alpha   90.00
_cell.angle_beta   90.00
_cell.angle_gamma   90.00
#
_symmetry.space_group_name_H-M   'P 1'
#
loop_
_entity.id
_entity.type
_entity.pdbx_description
1 polymer ?
#
loop_
_entity_poly.entity_id
_entity_poly.type
_entity_poly.pdbx_seq_one_letter_code
_entity_poly.pdbx_strand_id
1 'polypeptide(L)'
;MGQNAVVPAETVQRRWTVATWLLAGVDDFETVAHALEPLSADAIALQSVHERDADTVAAALGMQMAWEVSHYPRSRVFIGSSVGLAVLTPHRVSASHATVTSAKSSLWSTSRRIAQFCTVERHDHTAYTLVHAVGPTHGAMADAGGFPLVRMVPEQVGVDETRAIELPPEASAATSTVAEPIEGANGLQATSFELPWVKGDFPVI
;
A
#
# COMPACT_ATOMS: atom_id res chain seq x y z
N MET A 1 -9.01 -42.95 -27.61
CA MET A 1 -8.59 -41.57 -27.30
C MET A 1 -9.74 -40.90 -26.56
N GLY A 2 -9.69 -40.87 -25.23
CA GLY A 2 -10.68 -40.15 -24.43
C GLY A 2 -10.30 -38.67 -24.36
N GLN A 3 -11.22 -37.79 -24.73
CA GLN A 3 -11.06 -36.35 -24.48
C GLN A 3 -11.10 -36.15 -22.97
N ASN A 4 -9.99 -35.72 -22.38
CA ASN A 4 -10.01 -35.21 -21.01
C ASN A 4 -10.88 -33.96 -21.02
N ALA A 5 -12.06 -34.05 -20.41
CA ALA A 5 -12.90 -32.90 -20.17
C ALA A 5 -12.09 -31.92 -19.31
N VAL A 6 -11.84 -30.72 -19.85
CA VAL A 6 -11.29 -29.61 -19.09
C VAL A 6 -12.37 -29.24 -18.07
N VAL A 7 -12.16 -29.63 -16.81
CA VAL A 7 -13.00 -29.16 -15.72
C VAL A 7 -12.72 -27.67 -15.58
N PRO A 8 -13.73 -26.78 -15.73
CA PRO A 8 -13.52 -25.36 -15.54
C PRO A 8 -13.04 -25.15 -14.11
N ALA A 9 -11.85 -24.56 -13.97
CA ALA A 9 -11.27 -24.31 -12.67
C ALA A 9 -12.17 -23.32 -11.90
N GLU A 10 -12.51 -23.68 -10.67
CA GLU A 10 -13.39 -22.87 -9.82
C GLU A 10 -12.68 -21.54 -9.52
N THR A 11 -13.26 -20.42 -9.95
CA THR A 11 -12.74 -19.09 -9.60
C THR A 11 -13.39 -18.61 -8.31
N VAL A 12 -12.57 -18.30 -7.29
CA VAL A 12 -13.05 -17.68 -6.05
C VAL A 12 -12.78 -16.18 -6.12
N GLN A 13 -13.82 -15.36 -5.99
CA GLN A 13 -13.67 -13.92 -5.86
C GLN A 13 -13.09 -13.60 -4.48
N ARG A 14 -11.99 -12.86 -4.46
CA ARG A 14 -11.37 -12.43 -3.21
C ARG A 14 -11.21 -10.92 -3.21
N ARG A 15 -11.89 -10.27 -2.27
CA ARG A 15 -11.86 -8.83 -2.09
C ARG A 15 -10.59 -8.42 -1.37
N TRP A 16 -9.95 -7.39 -1.91
CA TRP A 16 -8.88 -6.64 -1.27
C TRP A 16 -9.34 -5.23 -0.99
N THR A 17 -9.08 -4.73 0.21
CA THR A 17 -9.29 -3.35 0.61
C THR A 17 -7.96 -2.72 0.94
N VAL A 18 -7.58 -1.70 0.18
CA VAL A 18 -6.36 -0.92 0.42
C VAL A 18 -6.72 0.52 0.69
N ALA A 19 -6.18 1.05 1.78
CA ALA A 19 -6.34 2.45 2.14
C ALA A 19 -5.03 3.21 1.94
N THR A 20 -5.12 4.50 1.63
CA THR A 20 -3.97 5.39 1.58
C THR A 20 -4.31 6.73 2.19
N TRP A 21 -3.36 7.29 2.93
CA TRP A 21 -3.58 8.56 3.63
C TRP A 21 -2.30 9.39 3.73
N LEU A 22 -2.41 10.69 3.47
CA LEU A 22 -1.35 11.67 3.68
C LEU A 22 -1.57 12.41 5.00
N LEU A 23 -0.71 12.14 5.98
CA LEU A 23 -0.82 12.59 7.38
C LEU A 23 0.07 13.80 7.71
N ALA A 24 0.37 14.63 6.71
CA ALA A 24 1.25 15.77 6.90
C ALA A 24 0.63 16.81 7.86
N GLY A 25 1.20 16.97 9.05
CA GLY A 25 0.71 17.93 10.05
C GLY A 25 -0.27 17.36 11.08
N VAL A 26 -0.49 16.05 11.08
CA VAL A 26 -1.26 15.34 12.11
C VAL A 26 -0.38 15.08 13.34
N ASP A 27 -0.94 15.24 14.52
CA ASP A 27 -0.30 14.95 15.82
C ASP A 27 -1.09 13.96 16.70
N ASP A 28 -2.38 13.74 16.42
CA ASP A 28 -3.23 12.74 17.09
C ASP A 28 -3.35 11.43 16.28
N PHE A 29 -2.41 10.52 16.50
CA PHE A 29 -2.37 9.23 15.81
C PHE A 29 -3.28 8.15 16.40
N GLU A 30 -3.82 8.34 17.61
CA GLU A 30 -4.88 7.47 18.15
C GLU A 30 -6.17 7.69 17.36
N THR A 31 -6.54 8.94 17.10
CA THR A 31 -7.71 9.27 16.25
C THR A 31 -7.51 8.78 14.82
N VAL A 32 -6.28 8.80 14.28
CA VAL A 32 -5.96 8.20 12.96
C VAL A 32 -6.27 6.70 12.96
N ALA A 33 -5.84 5.96 13.99
CA ALA A 33 -6.12 4.52 14.09
C ALA A 33 -7.63 4.26 14.17
N HIS A 34 -8.37 5.01 15.00
CA HIS A 34 -9.83 4.89 15.09
C HIS A 34 -10.55 5.20 13.77
N ALA A 35 -10.05 6.15 12.97
CA ALA A 35 -10.62 6.43 11.65
C ALA A 35 -10.36 5.31 10.63
N LEU A 36 -9.27 4.56 10.78
CA LEU A 36 -8.87 3.47 9.89
C LEU A 36 -9.52 2.13 10.27
N GLU A 37 -9.80 1.89 11.56
CA GLU A 37 -10.33 0.63 12.08
C GLU A 37 -11.59 0.12 11.33
N PRO A 38 -12.62 0.94 11.07
CA PRO A 38 -13.83 0.47 10.39
C PRO A 38 -13.59 0.01 8.94
N LEU A 39 -12.48 0.40 8.31
CA LEU A 39 -12.17 -0.01 6.94
C LEU A 39 -11.85 -1.50 6.84
N SER A 40 -11.38 -2.11 7.94
CA SER A 40 -10.87 -3.50 7.94
C SER A 40 -9.93 -3.76 6.75
N ALA A 41 -9.01 -2.82 6.51
CA ALA A 41 -8.16 -2.82 5.33
C ALA A 41 -7.11 -3.94 5.40
N ASP A 42 -6.81 -4.52 4.24
CA ASP A 42 -5.76 -5.52 4.08
C ASP A 42 -4.38 -4.89 3.98
N ALA A 43 -4.32 -3.64 3.54
CA ALA A 43 -3.12 -2.83 3.61
C ALA A 43 -3.48 -1.35 3.72
N ILE A 44 -2.68 -0.60 4.47
CA ILE A 44 -2.83 0.85 4.67
C ILE A 44 -1.50 1.51 4.35
N ALA A 45 -1.49 2.43 3.38
CA ALA A 45 -0.30 3.13 2.94
C ALA A 45 -0.29 4.58 3.47
N LEU A 46 0.52 4.86 4.48
CA LEU A 46 0.62 6.17 5.15
C LEU A 46 1.78 7.00 4.63
N GLN A 47 1.51 8.25 4.25
CA GLN A 47 2.50 9.19 3.74
C GLN A 47 2.80 10.31 4.74
N SER A 48 4.03 10.81 4.65
CA SER A 48 4.51 11.95 5.46
C SER A 48 4.39 11.69 6.97
N VAL A 49 4.66 10.46 7.37
CA VAL A 49 4.54 10.00 8.76
C VAL A 49 5.92 9.67 9.32
N HIS A 50 6.11 9.91 10.62
CA HIS A 50 7.30 9.43 11.33
C HIS A 50 7.20 7.94 11.63
N GLU A 51 8.33 7.24 11.75
CA GLU A 51 8.34 5.79 12.02
C GLU A 51 7.58 5.44 13.31
N ARG A 52 7.79 6.20 14.39
CA ARG A 52 7.12 5.97 15.68
C ARG A 52 5.61 6.19 15.64
N ASP A 53 5.18 7.17 14.86
CA ASP A 53 3.76 7.49 14.73
C ASP A 53 3.05 6.42 13.89
N ALA A 54 3.70 5.95 12.83
CA ALA A 54 3.22 4.82 12.05
C ALA A 54 3.17 3.52 12.87
N ASP A 55 4.19 3.27 13.71
CA ASP A 55 4.20 2.14 14.65
C ASP A 55 3.06 2.23 15.68
N THR A 56 2.76 3.44 16.17
CA THR A 56 1.63 3.68 17.07
C THR A 56 0.30 3.31 16.41
N VAL A 57 0.08 3.74 15.16
CA VAL A 57 -1.12 3.36 14.39
C VAL A 57 -1.16 1.85 14.13
N ALA A 58 -0.03 1.26 13.76
CA ALA A 58 0.07 -0.18 13.50
C ALA A 58 -0.27 -1.01 14.74
N ALA A 59 0.30 -0.65 15.90
CA ALA A 59 0.04 -1.30 17.17
C ALA A 59 -1.43 -1.19 17.58
N ALA A 60 -2.04 0.00 17.44
CA ALA A 60 -3.45 0.22 17.75
C ALA A 60 -4.39 -0.63 16.86
N LEU A 61 -4.03 -0.85 15.61
CA LEU A 61 -4.78 -1.69 14.66
C LEU A 61 -4.43 -3.18 14.73
N GLY A 62 -3.45 -3.58 15.56
CA GLY A 62 -2.94 -4.95 15.58
C GLY A 62 -2.27 -5.39 14.27
N MET A 63 -1.67 -4.44 13.55
CA MET A 63 -1.03 -4.65 12.24
C MET A 63 0.49 -4.69 12.35
N GLN A 64 1.12 -5.36 11.38
CA GLN A 64 2.56 -5.24 11.12
C GLN A 64 2.83 -4.01 10.25
N MET A 65 4.08 -3.53 10.26
CA MET A 65 4.51 -2.35 9.51
C MET A 65 5.77 -2.62 8.69
N ALA A 66 5.80 -2.09 7.47
CA ALA A 66 7.03 -1.82 6.72
C ALA A 66 7.19 -0.31 6.51
N TRP A 67 8.30 0.26 6.98
CA TRP A 67 8.56 1.70 6.93
C TRP A 67 9.83 2.03 6.15
N GLU A 68 9.77 3.09 5.35
CA GLU A 68 10.85 3.54 4.49
C GLU A 68 11.11 5.05 4.63
N VAL A 69 12.37 5.41 4.85
CA VAL A 69 12.77 6.80 5.08
C VAL A 69 12.74 7.63 3.79
N SER A 70 12.00 8.73 3.81
CA SER A 70 12.00 9.73 2.74
C SER A 70 13.06 10.81 3.00
N HIS A 71 13.07 11.44 4.16
CA HIS A 71 14.10 12.41 4.53
C HIS A 71 14.11 12.70 6.03
N TYR A 72 15.21 13.29 6.49
CA TYR A 72 15.33 13.92 7.80
C TYR A 72 14.94 15.40 7.69
N PRO A 73 14.22 15.94 8.68
CA PRO A 73 14.00 17.37 8.81
C PRO A 73 15.33 18.12 8.84
N ARG A 74 15.30 19.36 8.37
CA ARG A 74 16.49 20.20 8.17
C ARG A 74 17.32 20.44 9.45
N SER A 75 16.73 20.18 10.61
CA SER A 75 17.37 20.30 11.92
C SER A 75 18.05 18.99 12.32
N ARG A 76 19.39 19.00 12.43
CA ARG A 76 20.18 17.90 13.02
C ARG A 76 19.95 17.71 14.52
N VAL A 77 19.12 18.55 15.16
CA VAL A 77 18.89 18.52 16.62
C VAL A 77 17.87 17.43 16.99
N PHE A 78 17.03 16.98 16.06
CA PHE A 78 16.05 15.91 16.26
C PHE A 78 16.35 14.70 15.37
N ILE A 79 17.50 14.07 15.61
CA ILE A 79 17.87 12.76 15.03
C ILE A 79 16.85 11.74 15.58
N GLY A 80 15.81 11.45 14.80
CA GLY A 80 14.64 10.69 15.24
C GLY A 80 13.31 11.20 14.65
N SER A 81 13.34 12.35 13.97
CA SER A 81 12.19 12.95 13.29
C SER A 81 12.12 12.63 11.80
N SER A 82 12.66 11.49 11.35
CA SER A 82 12.60 11.13 9.93
C SER A 82 11.16 11.00 9.46
N VAL A 83 10.86 11.57 8.29
CA VAL A 83 9.58 11.48 7.62
C VAL A 83 9.71 10.44 6.52
N GLY A 84 8.70 9.59 6.36
CA GLY A 84 8.76 8.45 5.46
C GLY A 84 7.42 8.04 4.86
N LEU A 85 7.44 6.82 4.33
CA LEU A 85 6.30 6.06 3.86
C LEU A 85 6.15 4.83 4.75
N ALA A 86 4.92 4.49 5.11
CA ALA A 86 4.63 3.26 5.85
C ALA A 86 3.56 2.45 5.12
N VAL A 87 3.72 1.13 5.11
CA VAL A 87 2.67 0.17 4.75
C VAL A 87 2.33 -0.64 5.99
N LEU A 88 1.09 -0.55 6.45
CA LEU A 88 0.54 -1.31 7.56
C LEU A 88 -0.31 -2.45 7.01
N THR A 89 -0.25 -3.63 7.62
CA THR A 89 -1.07 -4.77 7.19
C THR A 89 -1.26 -5.78 8.32
N PRO A 90 -2.43 -6.43 8.45
CA PRO A 90 -2.61 -7.57 9.34
C PRO A 90 -1.98 -8.86 8.77
N HIS A 91 -1.53 -8.81 7.52
CA HIS A 91 -0.98 -9.95 6.78
C HIS A 91 0.56 -9.93 6.80
N ARG A 92 1.18 -10.95 6.21
CA ARG A 92 2.64 -11.06 6.19
C ARG A 92 3.23 -10.09 5.17
N VAL A 93 4.25 -9.33 5.57
CA VAL A 93 5.13 -8.61 4.62
C VAL A 93 6.24 -9.56 4.17
N SER A 94 6.24 -9.93 2.90
CA SER A 94 7.24 -10.86 2.33
C SER A 94 8.45 -10.14 1.74
N ALA A 95 8.27 -8.91 1.26
CA ALA A 95 9.34 -8.05 0.76
C ALA A 95 9.00 -6.57 0.96
N SER A 96 9.99 -5.76 1.31
CA SER A 96 9.86 -4.30 1.28
C SER A 96 11.17 -3.64 0.85
N HIS A 97 11.08 -2.64 -0.02
CA HIS A 97 12.20 -1.80 -0.43
C HIS A 97 11.72 -0.44 -0.94
N ALA A 98 12.59 0.56 -0.95
CA ALA A 98 12.31 1.86 -1.54
C ALA A 98 13.32 2.29 -2.60
N THR A 99 12.85 3.02 -3.61
CA THR A 99 13.67 3.68 -4.63
C THR A 99 13.49 5.19 -4.59
N VAL A 100 14.57 5.94 -4.74
CA VAL A 100 14.54 7.41 -4.86
C VAL A 100 14.02 7.80 -6.24
N THR A 101 12.96 8.60 -6.28
CA THR A 101 12.34 9.07 -7.54
C THR A 101 12.67 10.52 -7.87
N SER A 102 13.20 11.28 -6.90
CA SER A 102 13.62 12.67 -7.11
C SER A 102 15.08 12.79 -7.57
N ALA A 103 15.38 13.84 -8.34
CA ALA A 103 16.76 14.20 -8.69
C ALA A 103 17.66 14.45 -7.47
N LYS A 104 17.09 14.94 -6.35
CA LYS A 104 17.80 15.09 -5.09
C LYS A 104 17.77 13.78 -4.32
N SER A 105 18.93 13.16 -4.11
CA SER A 105 19.06 11.88 -3.41
C SER A 105 19.43 12.01 -1.92
N SER A 106 19.84 13.21 -1.47
CA SER A 106 20.26 13.44 -0.09
C SER A 106 19.12 13.24 0.90
N LEU A 107 19.34 12.41 1.92
CA LEU A 107 18.41 12.19 3.03
C LEU A 107 18.11 13.46 3.83
N TRP A 108 18.93 14.52 3.72
CA TRP A 108 18.69 15.80 4.40
C TRP A 108 17.87 16.78 3.56
N SER A 109 17.49 16.40 2.35
CA SER A 109 16.67 17.23 1.49
C SER A 109 15.19 16.93 1.69
N THR A 110 14.42 17.92 2.13
CA THR A 110 12.95 17.84 2.15
C THR A 110 12.32 17.72 0.75
N SER A 111 13.11 17.91 -0.30
CA SER A 111 12.73 17.65 -1.69
C SER A 111 12.99 16.21 -2.13
N ARG A 112 13.61 15.36 -1.30
CA ARG A 112 13.78 13.93 -1.61
C ARG A 112 12.40 13.28 -1.69
N ARG A 113 12.20 12.43 -2.69
CA ARG A 113 10.99 11.65 -2.93
C ARG A 113 11.39 10.19 -3.12
N ILE A 114 10.57 9.30 -2.57
CA ILE A 114 10.73 7.86 -2.70
C ILE A 114 9.44 7.23 -3.20
N ALA A 115 9.59 6.08 -3.83
CA ALA A 115 8.54 5.08 -4.00
C ALA A 115 8.92 3.86 -3.15
N GLN A 116 8.01 3.43 -2.29
CA GLN A 116 8.09 2.18 -1.54
C GLN A 116 7.34 1.08 -2.29
N PHE A 117 7.96 -0.09 -2.34
CA PHE A 117 7.41 -1.33 -2.88
C PHE A 117 7.28 -2.29 -1.70
N CYS A 118 6.09 -2.81 -1.46
CA CYS A 118 5.81 -3.71 -0.34
C CYS A 118 4.95 -4.87 -0.82
N THR A 119 5.47 -6.10 -0.77
CA THR A 119 4.68 -7.30 -1.08
C THR A 119 4.01 -7.80 0.19
N VAL A 120 2.67 -7.85 0.14
CA VAL A 120 1.80 -8.30 1.23
C VAL A 120 1.17 -9.63 0.83
N GLU A 121 1.38 -10.66 1.65
CA GLU A 121 0.89 -12.02 1.47
C GLU A 121 -0.14 -12.39 2.54
N ARG A 122 -1.35 -12.75 2.11
CA ARG A 122 -2.41 -13.25 2.99
C ARG A 122 -2.20 -14.72 3.36
N HIS A 123 -2.85 -15.13 4.45
CA HIS A 123 -2.94 -16.54 4.86
C HIS A 123 -3.54 -17.47 3.80
N ASP A 124 -4.27 -16.89 2.84
CA ASP A 124 -4.95 -17.59 1.76
C ASP A 124 -4.07 -17.75 0.51
N HIS A 125 -2.77 -17.40 0.63
CA HIS A 125 -1.71 -17.43 -0.37
C HIS A 125 -1.85 -16.42 -1.52
N THR A 126 -2.78 -15.47 -1.43
CA THR A 126 -2.80 -14.33 -2.35
C THR A 126 -1.76 -13.30 -1.92
N ALA A 127 -0.99 -12.80 -2.89
CA ALA A 127 0.02 -11.77 -2.64
C ALA A 127 -0.06 -10.63 -3.67
N TYR A 128 0.17 -9.41 -3.20
CA TYR A 128 0.25 -8.22 -4.05
C TYR A 128 1.41 -7.34 -3.65
N THR A 129 2.12 -6.84 -4.65
CA THR A 129 3.05 -5.73 -4.46
C THR A 129 2.28 -4.42 -4.47
N LEU A 130 2.28 -3.72 -3.34
CA LEU A 130 1.85 -2.34 -3.25
C LEU A 130 3.00 -1.42 -3.64
N VAL A 131 2.76 -0.56 -4.62
CA VAL A 131 3.66 0.54 -4.99
C VAL A 131 3.07 1.82 -4.44
N HIS A 132 3.73 2.41 -3.45
CA HIS A 132 3.31 3.63 -2.76
C HIS A 132 4.33 4.73 -2.98
N ALA A 133 3.92 5.89 -3.48
CA ALA A 133 4.86 6.96 -3.80
C ALA A 133 4.38 8.34 -3.34
N VAL A 134 5.35 9.19 -3.00
CA VAL A 134 5.12 10.62 -2.74
C VAL A 134 5.15 11.38 -4.07
N GLY A 135 4.03 12.00 -4.45
CA GLY A 135 3.95 12.84 -5.65
C GLY A 135 4.74 14.16 -5.57
N PRO A 136 4.96 14.84 -6.70
CA PRO A 136 5.56 16.18 -6.70
C PRO A 136 4.60 17.18 -6.05
N THR A 137 5.13 18.03 -5.17
CA THR A 137 4.35 19.11 -4.54
C THR A 137 4.06 20.28 -5.48
N HIS A 138 4.66 20.35 -6.68
CA HIS A 138 4.39 21.35 -7.72
C HIS A 138 4.76 20.80 -9.12
N GLY A 139 3.84 20.93 -10.09
CA GLY A 139 4.11 20.90 -11.54
C GLY A 139 4.63 19.58 -12.12
N ALA A 140 3.73 18.62 -12.38
CA ALA A 140 3.80 17.56 -13.41
C ALA A 140 2.71 16.47 -13.22
N MET A 141 1.93 16.53 -12.13
CA MET A 141 0.69 15.75 -11.93
C MET A 141 -0.50 16.64 -11.54
N ALA A 142 -0.42 17.95 -11.79
CA ALA A 142 -1.48 18.89 -11.41
C ALA A 142 -2.81 18.63 -12.14
N ASP A 143 -2.78 17.94 -13.28
CA ASP A 143 -3.97 17.63 -14.07
C ASP A 143 -4.64 16.30 -13.67
N ALA A 144 -4.05 15.51 -12.75
CA ALA A 144 -4.60 14.24 -12.26
C ALA A 144 -5.01 14.25 -10.78
N GLY A 145 -5.00 15.42 -10.14
CA GLY A 145 -5.16 15.55 -8.68
C GLY A 145 -3.94 15.01 -7.95
N GLY A 146 -3.36 15.79 -7.05
CA GLY A 146 -2.11 15.47 -6.33
C GLY A 146 -2.24 14.34 -5.29
N PHE A 147 -2.84 13.21 -5.67
CA PHE A 147 -3.18 12.11 -4.79
C PHE A 147 -2.04 11.10 -4.65
N PRO A 148 -1.99 10.39 -3.50
CA PRO A 148 -1.21 9.17 -3.35
C PRO A 148 -1.47 8.20 -4.50
N LEU A 149 -0.43 7.79 -5.23
CA LEU A 149 -0.55 6.67 -6.16
C LEU A 149 -0.23 5.39 -5.40
N VAL A 150 -1.24 4.56 -5.15
CA VAL A 150 -1.05 3.15 -4.80
C VAL A 150 -1.37 2.32 -6.04
N ARG A 151 -0.34 1.73 -6.66
CA ARG A 151 -0.52 0.74 -7.73
C ARG A 151 -0.29 -0.64 -7.14
N MET A 152 -1.25 -1.54 -7.31
CA MET A 152 -1.09 -2.94 -6.96
C MET A 152 -0.73 -3.74 -8.19
N VAL A 153 0.28 -4.58 -8.06
CA VAL A 153 0.66 -5.56 -9.06
C VAL A 153 0.48 -6.94 -8.43
N PRO A 154 -0.36 -7.83 -9.00
CA PRO A 154 -0.45 -9.20 -8.50
C PRO A 154 0.92 -9.86 -8.65
N GLU A 155 1.50 -10.28 -7.53
CA GLU A 155 2.74 -11.06 -7.54
C GLU A 155 2.33 -12.51 -7.32
N GLN A 156 2.43 -13.34 -8.36
CA GLN A 156 2.19 -14.77 -8.21
C GLN A 156 3.37 -15.38 -7.47
N VAL A 157 3.15 -15.77 -6.21
CA VAL A 157 4.14 -16.52 -5.44
C VAL A 157 4.19 -17.94 -6.00
N GLY A 158 5.18 -18.21 -6.87
CA GLY A 158 5.62 -19.56 -7.22
C GLY A 158 5.14 -20.20 -8.52
N VAL A 159 4.83 -19.47 -9.61
CA VAL A 159 4.45 -20.09 -10.90
C VAL A 159 5.14 -19.44 -12.11
N ASP A 160 5.64 -20.32 -12.98
CA ASP A 160 6.00 -20.17 -14.40
C ASP A 160 5.81 -18.76 -15.02
N GLU A 161 6.93 -18.10 -15.34
CA GLU A 161 7.02 -16.77 -15.95
C GLU A 161 6.28 -16.63 -17.29
N THR A 162 5.82 -17.73 -17.89
CA THR A 162 5.07 -17.73 -19.16
C THR A 162 3.57 -17.49 -19.00
N ARG A 163 3.04 -17.42 -17.76
CA ARG A 163 1.61 -17.20 -17.49
C ARG A 163 1.36 -15.87 -16.78
N ALA A 164 1.61 -14.76 -17.47
CA ALA A 164 1.09 -13.46 -17.05
C ALA A 164 -0.45 -13.53 -17.01
N ILE A 165 -1.05 -13.32 -15.83
CA ILE A 165 -2.49 -13.11 -15.72
C ILE A 165 -2.78 -11.69 -16.21
N GLU A 166 -3.33 -11.58 -17.42
CA GLU A 166 -4.03 -10.36 -17.82
C GLU A 166 -5.17 -10.13 -16.84
N LEU A 167 -5.25 -8.92 -16.26
CA LEU A 167 -6.39 -8.52 -15.42
C LEU A 167 -7.66 -8.73 -16.24
N PRO A 168 -8.59 -9.60 -15.80
CA PRO A 168 -9.80 -9.84 -16.56
C PRO A 168 -10.61 -8.55 -16.65
N PRO A 169 -11.28 -8.30 -17.79
CA PRO A 169 -12.08 -7.09 -18.00
C PRO A 169 -13.21 -6.93 -16.98
N GLU A 170 -13.61 -7.99 -16.28
CA GLU A 170 -14.56 -8.00 -15.16
C GLU A 170 -14.00 -7.60 -13.78
N ALA A 171 -12.71 -7.26 -13.65
CA ALA A 171 -12.16 -6.74 -12.40
C ALA A 171 -12.86 -5.42 -12.02
N SER A 172 -13.70 -5.45 -10.98
CA SER A 172 -14.38 -4.25 -10.49
C SER A 172 -13.59 -3.63 -9.34
N ALA A 173 -13.35 -2.32 -9.44
CA ALA A 173 -12.76 -1.53 -8.37
C ALA A 173 -13.78 -0.49 -7.91
N ALA A 174 -14.06 -0.46 -6.61
CA ALA A 174 -14.83 0.58 -5.96
C ALA A 174 -13.88 1.43 -5.11
N THR A 175 -13.70 2.68 -5.51
CA THR A 175 -12.96 3.66 -4.72
C THR A 175 -13.94 4.55 -3.98
N SER A 176 -13.79 4.65 -2.67
CA SER A 176 -14.52 5.60 -1.84
C SER A 176 -13.54 6.52 -1.13
N THR A 177 -13.78 7.83 -1.24
CA THR A 177 -13.16 8.80 -0.34
C THR A 177 -13.95 8.78 0.96
N VAL A 178 -13.29 8.43 2.06
CA VAL A 178 -13.89 8.54 3.39
C VAL A 178 -13.60 9.95 3.89
N ALA A 179 -14.68 10.70 4.17
CA ALA A 179 -14.64 12.14 4.46
C ALA A 179 -13.71 12.50 5.63
N GLU A 180 -13.18 13.73 5.61
CA GLU A 180 -12.22 14.28 6.59
C GLU A 180 -12.84 14.53 7.97
N PRO A 181 -12.32 13.91 9.05
CA PRO A 181 -12.66 14.27 10.42
C PRO A 181 -11.44 14.71 11.27
N ILE A 182 -10.21 14.68 10.73
CA ILE A 182 -8.97 14.93 11.47
C ILE A 182 -8.30 16.20 10.97
N GLU A 183 -8.10 17.15 11.87
CA GLU A 183 -7.45 18.42 11.58
C GLU A 183 -6.01 18.19 11.03
N GLY A 184 -5.69 18.83 9.91
CA GLY A 184 -4.36 18.73 9.27
C GLY A 184 -4.16 17.53 8.34
N ALA A 185 -5.04 16.53 8.33
CA ALA A 185 -4.95 15.41 7.40
C ALA A 185 -5.57 15.77 6.02
N ASN A 186 -5.06 15.16 4.94
CA ASN A 186 -5.76 15.21 3.63
C ASN A 186 -6.89 14.15 3.61
N GLY A 187 -7.73 14.12 2.59
CA GLY A 187 -8.75 13.08 2.44
C GLY A 187 -8.18 11.64 2.47
N LEU A 188 -8.78 10.78 3.30
CA LEU A 188 -8.52 9.34 3.34
C LEU A 188 -9.16 8.67 2.11
N GLN A 189 -8.36 7.90 1.37
CA GLN A 189 -8.85 7.14 0.22
C GLN A 189 -8.81 5.65 0.54
N ALA A 190 -9.90 4.96 0.28
CA ALA A 190 -9.98 3.52 0.34
C ALA A 190 -10.46 2.97 -1.00
N THR A 191 -9.73 1.99 -1.53
CA THR A 191 -10.10 1.27 -2.75
C THR A 191 -10.28 -0.20 -2.40
N SER A 192 -11.48 -0.70 -2.65
CA SER A 192 -11.73 -2.13 -2.65
C SER A 192 -11.82 -2.65 -4.08
N PHE A 193 -11.29 -3.84 -4.31
CA PHE A 193 -11.36 -4.49 -5.61
C PHE A 193 -11.49 -5.99 -5.42
N GLU A 194 -12.12 -6.63 -6.39
CA GLU A 194 -12.26 -8.08 -6.46
C GLU A 194 -11.48 -8.59 -7.67
N LEU A 195 -10.61 -9.57 -7.44
CA LEU A 195 -9.95 -10.28 -8.53
C LEU A 195 -10.34 -11.75 -8.51
N PRO A 196 -10.69 -12.34 -9.67
CA PRO A 196 -10.94 -13.76 -9.75
C PRO A 196 -9.63 -14.53 -9.58
N TRP A 197 -9.59 -15.44 -8.60
CA TRP A 197 -8.47 -16.35 -8.40
C TRP A 197 -8.86 -17.75 -8.83
N VAL A 198 -8.03 -18.37 -9.67
CA VAL A 198 -8.22 -19.76 -10.07
C VAL A 198 -7.78 -20.69 -8.93
N LYS A 199 -8.73 -21.43 -8.36
CA LYS A 199 -8.47 -22.43 -7.31
C LYS A 199 -7.76 -23.63 -7.94
N GLY A 200 -6.48 -23.83 -7.63
CA GLY A 200 -5.80 -25.12 -7.91
C GLY A 200 -4.35 -25.08 -8.39
N ASP A 201 -3.83 -23.94 -8.88
CA ASP A 201 -2.48 -23.89 -9.47
C ASP A 201 -1.52 -23.05 -8.62
N PHE A 202 -1.12 -23.55 -7.45
CA PHE A 202 0.11 -23.11 -6.81
C PHE A 202 0.83 -24.33 -6.23
N PRO A 203 2.14 -24.49 -6.47
CA PRO A 203 2.92 -25.46 -5.73
C PRO A 203 2.87 -25.08 -4.25
N VAL A 204 2.31 -25.97 -3.44
CA VAL A 204 2.59 -26.00 -2.01
C VAL A 204 4.09 -26.21 -1.89
N ILE A 205 4.83 -25.22 -1.37
CA ILE A 205 6.22 -25.42 -0.93
C ILE A 205 6.19 -26.10 0.44
#